data_AF-A0A4Q4KA56-F1
#
_entry.id   AF-A0A4Q4KA56-F1
#
_cell.length_a   1.000
_cell.length_b   1.000
_cell.length_c   1.000
_cell.angle_alpha   90.00
_cell.angle_beta   90.00
_cell.angle_gamma   90.00
#
_symmetry.space_group_name_H-M   'P 1'
#
loop_
_entity.id
_entity.type
_entity.pdbx_description
1 polymer ?
#
loop_
_entity_poly.entity_id
_entity_poly.type
_entity_poly.pdbx_seq_one_letter_code
_entity_poly.pdbx_strand_id
1 'polypeptide(L)'
;MSPQDIDAIARELNLSTSAFRTLAQSPGSPELLSKRLALAGFSEHALAARHGDVLRDLQRVCGLCQAKARCVANLQTGNYRNPLKDCPNEQTLRALGREVDDGLPQRFCD
;
A
#
# COMPACT_ATOMS: atom_id res chain seq x y z
N MET A 1 16.50 -18.18 7.71
CA MET A 1 15.85 -17.61 8.91
C MET A 1 15.26 -18.74 9.72
N SER A 2 15.50 -18.74 11.03
CA SER A 2 14.89 -19.70 11.94
C SER A 2 13.41 -19.36 12.20
N PRO A 3 12.59 -20.29 12.69
CA PRO A 3 11.23 -20.00 13.13
C PRO A 3 11.16 -18.93 14.24
N GLN A 4 12.20 -18.84 15.08
CA GLN A 4 12.31 -17.84 16.15
C GLN A 4 12.56 -16.44 15.58
N ASP A 5 13.40 -16.33 14.54
CA ASP A 5 13.65 -15.06 13.85
C ASP A 5 12.36 -14.53 13.20
N ILE A 6 11.57 -15.43 12.60
CA ILE A 6 10.30 -15.08 11.97
C ILE A 6 9.30 -14.53 13.00
N ASP A 7 9.21 -15.16 14.16
CA ASP A 7 8.28 -14.75 15.22
C ASP A 7 8.70 -13.41 15.86
N ALA A 8 10.00 -13.18 16.05
CA ALA A 8 10.53 -11.91 16.52
C ALA A 8 10.18 -10.76 15.56
N ILE A 9 10.44 -10.96 14.26
CA ILE A 9 10.15 -9.95 13.23
C ILE A 9 8.64 -9.73 13.10
N ALA A 10 7.82 -10.78 13.15
CA ALA A 10 6.38 -10.64 13.11
C ALA A 10 5.88 -9.76 14.27
N ARG A 11 6.39 -9.98 15.49
CA ARG A 11 6.07 -9.15 16.66
C ARG A 11 6.54 -7.71 16.53
N GLU A 12 7.75 -7.47 16.02
CA GLU A 12 8.24 -6.11 15.74
C GLU A 12 7.33 -5.35 14.77
N LEU A 13 6.74 -6.05 13.80
CA LEU A 13 5.80 -5.49 12.83
C LEU A 13 4.34 -5.44 13.35
N ASN A 14 4.09 -5.80 14.62
CA ASN A 14 2.76 -5.96 15.21
C ASN A 14 1.84 -6.88 14.39
N LEU A 15 2.40 -7.96 13.87
CA LEU A 15 1.72 -8.99 13.09
C LEU A 15 1.72 -10.33 13.81
N SER A 16 0.71 -11.15 13.53
CA SER A 16 0.82 -12.58 13.84
C SER A 16 1.83 -13.23 12.89
N THR A 17 2.48 -14.30 13.34
CA THR A 17 3.37 -15.13 12.50
C THR A 17 2.65 -15.66 11.25
N SER A 18 1.35 -15.93 11.33
CA SER A 18 0.53 -16.30 10.16
C SER A 18 0.38 -15.14 9.16
N ALA A 19 0.04 -13.93 9.62
CA ALA A 19 -0.08 -12.75 8.78
C ALA A 19 1.26 -12.37 8.13
N PHE A 20 2.35 -12.47 8.89
CA PHE A 20 3.70 -12.27 8.36
C PHE A 20 4.04 -13.26 7.24
N ARG A 21 3.74 -14.56 7.43
CA ARG A 21 3.92 -15.57 6.37
C ARG A 21 3.07 -15.28 5.15
N THR A 22 1.81 -14.86 5.34
CA THR A 22 0.94 -14.45 4.22
C THR A 22 1.54 -13.29 3.45
N LEU A 23 2.07 -12.27 4.13
CA LEU A 23 2.75 -11.15 3.47
C LEU A 23 3.98 -11.60 2.69
N ALA A 24 4.84 -12.41 3.30
CA ALA A 24 6.05 -12.92 2.66
C ALA A 24 5.76 -13.80 1.43
N GLN A 25 4.63 -14.50 1.44
CA GLN A 25 4.21 -15.39 0.34
C GLN A 25 3.37 -14.70 -0.72
N SER A 26 2.91 -13.46 -0.52
CA SER A 26 1.99 -12.79 -1.44
C SER A 26 2.76 -12.10 -2.57
N PRO A 27 2.94 -12.74 -3.74
CA PRO A 27 3.80 -12.23 -4.80
C PRO A 27 3.12 -11.03 -5.45
N GLY A 28 3.88 -10.02 -5.86
CA GLY A 28 3.32 -8.86 -6.54
C GLY A 28 2.64 -7.84 -5.62
N SER A 29 2.64 -8.03 -4.30
CA SER A 29 1.91 -7.15 -3.36
C SER A 29 2.45 -5.73 -3.32
N PRO A 30 3.78 -5.52 -3.20
CA PRO A 30 4.36 -4.19 -3.31
C PRO A 30 4.02 -3.56 -4.66
N GLU A 31 4.22 -4.30 -5.76
CA GLU A 31 4.03 -3.82 -7.12
C GLU A 31 2.55 -3.46 -7.42
N LEU A 32 1.62 -4.18 -6.80
CA LEU A 32 0.18 -3.92 -6.93
C LEU A 32 -0.22 -2.61 -6.25
N LEU A 33 0.31 -2.36 -5.05
CA LEU A 33 0.07 -1.11 -4.35
C LEU A 33 0.68 0.06 -5.14
N SER A 34 1.93 -0.07 -5.61
CA SER A 34 2.60 0.95 -6.42
C SER A 34 1.77 1.35 -7.63
N LYS A 35 1.25 0.38 -8.39
CA LYS A 35 0.38 0.64 -9.55
C LYS A 35 -0.90 1.37 -9.17
N ARG A 36 -1.49 1.00 -8.02
CA ARG A 36 -2.72 1.61 -7.54
C ARG A 36 -2.51 3.04 -7.06
N LEU A 37 -1.40 3.30 -6.37
CA LEU A 37 -0.98 4.64 -5.96
C LEU A 37 -0.78 5.54 -7.19
N ALA A 38 -0.05 5.06 -8.20
CA ALA A 38 0.18 5.80 -9.43
C ALA A 38 -1.14 6.14 -10.16
N LEU A 39 -2.07 5.19 -10.28
CA LEU A 39 -3.40 5.45 -10.87
C LEU A 39 -4.23 6.47 -10.08
N ALA A 40 -4.03 6.55 -8.76
CA ALA A 40 -4.68 7.53 -7.90
C ALA A 40 -3.93 8.86 -7.82
N GLY A 41 -2.83 9.03 -8.57
CA GLY A 41 -2.04 10.27 -8.60
C GLY A 41 -0.99 10.40 -7.49
N PHE A 42 -0.71 9.34 -6.74
CA PHE A 42 0.31 9.35 -5.69
C PHE A 42 1.67 8.87 -6.22
N SER A 43 2.73 9.61 -5.90
CA SER A 43 4.11 9.13 -6.03
C SER A 43 4.50 8.35 -4.78
N GLU A 44 4.84 7.07 -4.94
CA GLU A 44 5.32 6.24 -3.84
C GLU A 44 6.63 6.77 -3.25
N HIS A 45 7.52 7.33 -4.09
CA HIS A 45 8.75 7.96 -3.62
C HIS A 45 8.46 9.18 -2.73
N ALA A 46 7.53 10.04 -3.16
CA ALA A 46 7.12 11.20 -2.35
C ALA A 46 6.48 10.78 -1.02
N LEU A 47 5.65 9.73 -1.03
CA LEU A 47 5.07 9.16 0.18
C LEU A 47 6.15 8.56 1.09
N ALA A 48 7.14 7.85 0.55
CA ALA A 48 8.25 7.33 1.35
C ALA A 48 9.05 8.44 2.02
N ALA A 49 9.29 9.55 1.31
CA ALA A 49 10.07 10.68 1.81
C ALA A 49 9.34 11.49 2.89
N ARG A 50 8.01 11.66 2.78
CA ARG A 50 7.22 12.50 3.70
C ARG A 50 6.41 11.74 4.75
N HIS A 51 5.95 10.54 4.41
CA HIS A 51 4.98 9.75 5.18
C HIS A 51 5.37 8.25 5.17
N GLY A 52 6.65 7.94 5.43
CA GLY A 52 7.18 6.58 5.28
C GLY A 52 6.58 5.55 6.24
N ASP A 53 6.14 5.98 7.42
CA ASP A 53 5.32 5.17 8.34
C ASP A 53 3.95 4.84 7.76
N VAL A 54 3.26 5.84 7.20
CA VAL A 54 1.98 5.63 6.51
C VAL A 54 2.13 4.71 5.30
N LEU A 55 3.21 4.87 4.51
CA LEU A 55 3.47 3.96 3.38
C LEU A 55 3.65 2.51 3.82
N ARG A 56 4.38 2.24 4.92
CA ARG A 56 4.51 0.90 5.48
C ARG A 56 3.16 0.33 5.91
N ASP A 57 2.30 1.15 6.50
CA ASP A 57 0.95 0.71 6.86
C ASP A 57 0.07 0.43 5.64
N LEU A 58 0.13 1.28 4.61
CA LEU A 58 -0.54 1.04 3.33
C LEU A 58 -0.09 -0.29 2.71
N GLN A 59 1.22 -0.57 2.72
CA GLN A 59 1.80 -1.82 2.23
C GLN A 59 1.32 -3.03 3.03
N ARG A 60 1.31 -2.94 4.37
CA ARG A 60 0.83 -4.00 5.25
C ARG A 60 -0.65 -4.31 5.02
N VAL A 61 -1.50 -3.28 4.99
CA VAL A 61 -2.95 -3.42 4.78
C VAL A 61 -3.25 -3.94 3.36
N CYS A 62 -2.58 -3.43 2.34
CA CYS A 62 -2.73 -3.90 0.96
C CYS A 62 -2.26 -5.36 0.82
N GLY A 63 -1.13 -5.70 1.45
CA GLY A 63 -0.54 -7.03 1.45
C GLY A 63 -1.47 -8.09 2.05
N LEU A 64 -2.20 -7.75 3.12
CA LEU A 64 -3.16 -8.63 3.79
C LEU A 64 -4.58 -8.61 3.19
N CYS A 65 -4.82 -7.79 2.16
CA CYS A 65 -6.13 -7.63 1.54
C CYS A 65 -6.60 -8.93 0.86
N GLN A 66 -7.73 -9.47 1.30
CA GLN A 66 -8.32 -10.70 0.73
C GLN A 66 -8.92 -10.48 -0.67
N ALA A 67 -9.21 -9.23 -1.06
CA ALA A 67 -9.76 -8.89 -2.38
C ALA A 67 -8.67 -8.62 -3.44
N LYS A 68 -7.43 -9.08 -3.23
CA LYS A 68 -6.28 -8.77 -4.10
C LYS A 68 -6.45 -9.26 -5.53
N ALA A 69 -7.03 -10.44 -5.75
CA ALA A 69 -7.28 -10.97 -7.09
C ALA A 69 -8.21 -10.05 -7.91
N ARG A 70 -9.25 -9.49 -7.28
CA ARG A 70 -10.13 -8.49 -7.91
C ARG A 70 -9.37 -7.20 -8.25
N CYS A 71 -8.48 -6.77 -7.36
CA CYS A 71 -7.61 -5.62 -7.62
C CYS A 71 -6.73 -5.84 -8.86
N VAL A 72 -6.11 -7.02 -9.01
CA VAL A 72 -5.32 -7.38 -10.19
C VAL A 72 -6.16 -7.32 -11.47
N ALA A 73 -7.34 -7.95 -11.47
CA ALA A 73 -8.23 -7.96 -12.64
C ALA A 73 -8.67 -6.54 -13.03
N ASN A 74 -9.04 -5.71 -12.04
CA ASN A 74 -9.38 -4.32 -12.29
C ASN A 74 -8.18 -3.55 -12.89
N LEU A 75 -6.94 -3.81 -12.40
CA LEU A 75 -5.74 -3.11 -12.88
C LEU A 75 -5.41 -3.48 -14.32
N GLN A 76 -5.66 -4.73 -14.71
CA GLN A 76 -5.44 -5.21 -16.07
C GLN A 76 -6.46 -4.65 -17.06
N THR A 77 -7.72 -4.52 -16.65
CA THR A 77 -8.78 -3.99 -17.53
C THR A 77 -8.71 -2.46 -17.71
N GLY A 78 -8.00 -1.75 -16.83
CA GLY A 78 -7.85 -0.29 -16.87
C GLY A 78 -9.15 0.48 -16.64
N ASN A 79 -10.25 -0.20 -16.32
CA ASN A 79 -11.58 0.37 -16.34
C ASN A 79 -11.98 0.88 -14.96
N TYR A 80 -11.35 1.98 -14.54
CA TYR A 80 -11.58 2.60 -13.24
C TYR A 80 -12.42 3.87 -13.36
N ARG A 81 -13.62 3.87 -12.78
CA ARG A 81 -14.31 5.12 -12.42
C ARG A 81 -13.68 5.80 -11.20
N ASN A 82 -13.13 5.00 -10.28
CA ASN A 82 -12.41 5.47 -9.09
C ASN A 82 -11.36 4.41 -8.70
N PRO A 83 -10.05 4.71 -8.82
CA PRO A 83 -8.97 3.77 -8.51
C PRO A 83 -8.96 3.28 -7.04
N LEU A 84 -9.50 4.10 -6.12
CA LEU A 84 -9.50 3.83 -4.69
C LEU A 84 -10.71 3.04 -4.22
N LYS A 85 -11.77 2.96 -5.03
CA LYS A 85 -13.01 2.30 -4.61
C LYS A 85 -12.74 0.84 -4.23
N ASP A 86 -13.35 0.41 -3.12
CA ASP A 86 -13.23 -0.94 -2.55
C ASP A 86 -11.79 -1.32 -2.13
N CYS A 87 -10.89 -0.32 -2.02
CA CYS A 87 -9.56 -0.49 -1.45
C CYS A 87 -9.63 -0.30 0.07
N PRO A 88 -9.06 -1.19 0.89
CA PRO A 88 -9.03 -0.98 2.35
C PRO A 88 -8.21 0.26 2.76
N ASN A 89 -7.34 0.76 1.87
CA ASN A 89 -6.55 1.97 2.07
C ASN A 89 -7.27 3.25 1.61
N GLU A 90 -8.50 3.18 1.10
CA GLU A 90 -9.19 4.31 0.47
C GLU A 90 -9.24 5.56 1.36
N GLN A 91 -9.63 5.39 2.63
CA GLN A 91 -9.80 6.53 3.55
C GLN A 91 -8.47 7.25 3.83
N THR A 92 -7.40 6.50 4.08
CA THR A 92 -6.05 7.05 4.29
C THR A 92 -5.56 7.80 3.06
N LEU A 93 -5.74 7.22 1.87
CA LEU A 93 -5.31 7.86 0.62
C LEU A 93 -6.11 9.14 0.33
N ARG A 94 -7.41 9.17 0.62
CA ARG A 94 -8.21 10.40 0.52
C ARG A 94 -7.76 11.49 1.50
N ALA A 95 -7.31 11.13 2.69
CA ALA A 95 -6.78 12.09 3.65
C ALA A 95 -5.46 12.69 3.16
N LEU A 96 -4.52 11.85 2.72
CA LEU A 96 -3.25 12.27 2.14
C LEU A 96 -3.46 13.18 0.91
N GLY A 97 -4.44 12.88 0.06
CA GLY A 97 -4.76 13.72 -1.09
C GLY A 97 -5.13 15.15 -0.70
N ARG A 98 -5.95 15.33 0.35
CA ARG A 98 -6.33 16.66 0.84
C ARG A 98 -5.14 17.42 1.42
N GLU A 99 -4.28 16.76 2.19
CA GLU A 99 -3.06 17.38 2.73
C GLU A 99 -2.10 17.86 1.62
N VAL A 100 -2.07 17.17 0.49
CA VAL A 100 -1.29 17.56 -0.69
C VAL A 100 -1.94 18.76 -1.42
N ASP A 101 -3.26 18.74 -1.58
CA ASP A 101 -4.03 19.79 -2.27
C ASP A 101 -4.09 21.10 -1.46
N ASP A 102 -4.07 21.03 -0.12
CA ASP A 102 -4.14 22.19 0.80
C ASP A 102 -2.83 23.02 0.89
N GLY A 103 -1.94 22.91 -0.10
CA GLY A 103 -0.94 23.96 -0.38
C GLY A 103 0.52 23.68 -0.02
N LEU A 104 0.96 22.43 0.09
CA LEU A 104 2.40 22.14 0.02
C LEU A 104 2.86 22.30 -1.43
N PRO A 105 3.88 23.16 -1.73
CA PRO A 105 4.27 23.40 -3.10
C PRO A 105 4.68 22.08 -3.77
N GLN A 106 3.93 21.71 -4.81
CA GLN A 106 4.27 20.64 -5.74
C GLN A 106 5.59 20.98 -6.42
N ARG A 107 6.69 20.57 -5.80
CA ARG A 107 7.93 20.24 -6.49
C ARG A 107 8.23 18.77 -6.21
N PHE A 108 7.43 17.93 -6.86
CA PHE A 108 7.82 16.56 -7.15
C PHE A 108 7.97 16.47 -8.67
N CYS A 109 9.00 17.13 -9.16
CA CYS A 109 9.58 16.84 -10.46
C CYS A 109 10.82 16.01 -10.17
N ASP A 110 10.92 14.86 -10.83
CA ASP A 110 12.18 14.12 -10.98
C ASP A 110 13.26 15.02 -11.61
#